data_AF-A0A542LGB2-F1
#
_entry.id   AF-A0A542LGB2-F1
#
_cell.length_a   1.000
_cell.length_b   1.000
_cell.length_c   1.000
_cell.angle_alpha   90.00
_cell.angle_beta   90.00
_cell.angle_gamma   90.00
#
_symmetry.space_group_name_H-M   'P 1'
#
loop_
_entity.id
_entity.type
_entity.pdbx_description
1 polymer ?
#
loop_
_entity_poly.entity_id
_entity_poly.type
_entity_poly.pdbx_seq_one_letter_code
_entity_poly.pdbx_strand_id
1 'polypeptide(L)' 'MKVSKQFLRDFAYIANFYGWSAADVEDAKAQTRASPDELIPYWTRLAAAHRAGYAQTRENNFMRLEQWLQLQGGARAP' A
#
# COMPACT_ATOMS: atom_id res chain seq x y z
N MET A 1 -0.63 6.47 -21.97
CA MET A 1 -0.64 7.14 -20.65
C MET A 1 0.78 7.40 -20.18
N LYS A 2 1.10 8.63 -19.74
CA LYS A 2 2.37 8.91 -19.06
C LYS A 2 2.14 8.71 -17.56
N VAL A 3 2.65 7.63 -17.00
CA VAL A 3 2.65 7.44 -15.54
C VAL A 3 3.61 8.45 -14.89
N SER A 4 3.21 9.01 -13.75
CA SER A 4 4.04 9.97 -13.04
C SER A 4 5.28 9.30 -12.45
N LYS A 5 6.39 10.04 -12.33
CA LYS A 5 7.59 9.54 -11.62
C LYS A 5 7.27 9.15 -10.17
N GLN A 6 6.27 9.80 -9.57
CA GLN A 6 5.80 9.50 -8.22
C GLN A 6 5.16 8.11 -8.14
N PHE A 7 4.27 7.78 -9.07
CA PHE A 7 3.64 6.46 -9.14
C PHE A 7 4.68 5.34 -9.26
N LEU A 8 5.70 5.50 -10.10
CA LEU A 8 6.74 4.48 -10.26
C LEU A 8 7.50 4.21 -8.95
N ARG A 9 7.75 5.27 -8.15
CA ARG A 9 8.39 5.14 -6.83
C ARG A 9 7.47 4.46 -5.82
N ASP A 10 6.19 4.82 -5.82
CA ASP A 10 5.19 4.25 -4.91
C ASP A 10 4.92 2.77 -5.23
N PHE A 11 4.82 2.43 -6.51
CA PHE A 11 4.66 1.05 -6.96
C PHE A 11 5.88 0.19 -6.66
N ALA A 12 7.10 0.69 -6.93
CA ALA A 12 8.34 -0.02 -6.58
C ALA A 12 8.47 -0.23 -5.06
N TYR A 13 8.05 0.75 -4.27
CA TYR A 13 8.02 0.64 -2.81
C TYR A 13 7.11 -0.49 -2.34
N ILE A 14 5.89 -0.56 -2.86
CA ILE A 14 4.91 -1.61 -2.53
C ILE A 14 5.40 -2.99 -2.99
N ALA A 15 5.89 -3.11 -4.22
CA ALA A 15 6.43 -4.37 -4.73
C ALA A 15 7.58 -4.90 -3.87
N ASN A 16 8.49 -4.02 -3.44
CA ASN A 16 9.57 -4.40 -2.53
C ASN A 16 9.05 -4.74 -1.13
N PHE A 17 8.10 -3.98 -0.60
CA PHE A 17 7.55 -4.21 0.74
C PHE A 17 6.86 -5.57 0.87
N TYR A 18 6.08 -5.97 -0.13
CA TYR A 18 5.41 -7.27 -0.16
C TYR A 18 6.28 -8.41 -0.70
N GLY A 19 7.54 -8.15 -1.08
CA GLY A 19 8.45 -9.17 -1.59
C GLY A 19 7.98 -9.79 -2.91
N TRP A 20 7.34 -9.01 -3.78
CA TRP A 20 6.82 -9.49 -5.06
C TRP A 20 7.92 -10.02 -5.96
N SER A 21 7.64 -11.15 -6.63
CA SER A 21 8.50 -11.67 -7.68
C SER A 21 8.38 -10.84 -8.96
N ALA A 22 9.29 -11.07 -9.91
CA ALA A 22 9.21 -10.42 -11.23
C ALA A 22 7.88 -10.75 -11.96
N ALA A 23 7.33 -11.94 -11.75
CA ALA A 23 6.05 -12.35 -12.33
C ALA A 23 4.88 -11.55 -11.72
N ASP A 24 4.86 -11.40 -10.40
CA ASP A 24 3.83 -10.62 -9.69
C ASP A 24 3.86 -9.14 -10.10
N VAL A 25 5.06 -8.59 -10.28
CA VAL A 25 5.25 -7.21 -10.74
C VAL A 25 4.71 -7.00 -12.15
N GLU A 26 4.98 -7.93 -13.07
CA GLU A 26 4.47 -7.83 -14.44
C GLU A 26 2.96 -8.03 -14.51
N ASP A 27 2.40 -8.94 -13.71
CA ASP A 27 0.95 -9.14 -13.62
C ASP A 27 0.26 -7.89 -13.06
N ALA A 28 0.75 -7.33 -11.94
CA ALA A 28 0.22 -6.10 -11.36
C ALA A 28 0.35 -4.90 -12.31
N LYS A 29 1.41 -4.83 -13.14
CA LYS A 29 1.52 -3.83 -14.21
C LYS A 29 0.48 -4.06 -15.31
N ALA A 30 0.24 -5.30 -15.71
CA ALA A 30 -0.76 -5.63 -16.73
C ALA A 30 -2.17 -5.24 -16.26
N GLN A 31 -2.52 -5.58 -15.02
CA GLN A 31 -3.78 -5.16 -14.39
C GLN A 31 -3.88 -3.63 -14.32
N THR A 32 -2.80 -2.95 -13.88
CA THR A 32 -2.76 -1.48 -13.82
C THR A 32 -2.91 -0.83 -15.19
N ARG A 33 -2.41 -1.45 -16.27
CA ARG A 33 -2.63 -0.96 -17.65
C ARG A 33 -4.05 -1.18 -18.13
N ALA A 34 -4.72 -2.23 -17.68
CA ALA A 34 -6.11 -2.52 -18.01
C ALA A 34 -7.10 -1.57 -17.31
N SER A 35 -6.80 -1.19 -16.05
CA SER A 35 -7.66 -0.32 -15.23
C SER A 35 -6.86 0.81 -14.56
N PRO A 36 -6.26 1.72 -15.34
CA PRO A 36 -5.29 2.67 -14.82
C PRO A 36 -5.91 3.77 -13.95
N ASP A 37 -7.14 4.19 -14.23
CA ASP A 37 -7.83 5.25 -13.48
C ASP A 37 -8.17 4.84 -12.04
N GLU A 38 -8.31 3.54 -11.79
CA GLU A 38 -8.60 2.98 -10.48
C GLU A 38 -7.31 2.54 -9.75
N LEU A 39 -6.43 1.84 -10.46
CA LEU A 39 -5.27 1.18 -9.84
C LEU A 39 -4.12 2.15 -9.54
N ILE A 40 -3.87 3.14 -10.39
CA ILE A 40 -2.83 4.17 -10.12
C ILE A 40 -3.09 4.91 -8.80
N PRO A 41 -4.28 5.46 -8.53
CA PRO A 41 -4.55 6.10 -7.24
C PRO A 41 -4.58 5.10 -6.09
N TYR A 42 -5.03 3.86 -6.31
CA TYR A 42 -4.98 2.80 -5.29
C TYR A 42 -3.54 2.55 -4.80
N TRP A 43 -2.60 2.27 -5.70
CA TRP A 43 -1.19 1.99 -5.34
C TRP A 43 -0.53 3.18 -4.64
N THR A 44 -0.82 4.40 -5.11
CA THR A 44 -0.30 5.64 -4.51
C THR A 44 -0.79 5.80 -3.07
N ARG A 45 -2.08 5.56 -2.83
CA ARG A 45 -2.68 5.63 -1.49
C ARG A 45 -2.16 4.53 -0.57
N LEU A 46 -1.98 3.31 -1.08
CA LEU A 46 -1.42 2.20 -0.32
C LEU A 46 0.03 2.50 0.12
N ALA A 47 0.86 3.02 -0.78
CA ALA A 47 2.23 3.43 -0.45
C ALA A 47 2.27 4.55 0.59
N ALA A 48 1.39 5.56 0.45
CA ALA A 48 1.28 6.65 1.42
C ALA A 48 0.83 6.15 2.81
N ALA A 49 -0.18 5.27 2.86
CA ALA A 49 -0.64 4.66 4.09
C ALA A 49 0.49 3.87 4.76
N HIS A 50 1.19 3.03 4.00
CA HIS A 50 2.28 2.23 4.55
C HIS A 50 3.46 3.09 5.05
N ARG A 51 3.83 4.17 4.34
CA ARG A 51 4.84 5.13 4.81
C ARG A 51 4.43 5.88 6.08
N ALA A 52 3.13 6.10 6.28
CA ALA A 52 2.60 6.70 7.50
C ALA A 52 2.44 5.69 8.65
N GLY A 53 2.93 4.45 8.48
CA GLY A 53 2.92 3.41 9.51
C GLY A 53 1.66 2.56 9.54
N TYR A 54 0.77 2.68 8.55
CA TYR A 54 -0.44 1.88 8.46
C TYR A 54 -0.13 0.55 7.76
N ALA A 55 -0.30 -0.57 8.46
CA ALA A 55 -0.15 -1.90 7.89
C ALA A 55 -1.52 -2.60 7.74
N GLN A 56 -1.78 -3.16 6.56
CA GLN A 56 -2.90 -4.06 6.33
C GLN A 56 -2.44 -5.47 6.74
N THR A 57 -2.85 -5.96 7.91
CA THR A 57 -2.55 -7.34 8.34
C THR A 57 -3.82 -8.19 8.30
N ARG A 58 -3.65 -9.48 7.97
CA ARG A 58 -4.73 -10.49 8.04
C ARG A 58 -5.31 -10.61 9.46
N GLU A 59 -4.49 -10.32 10.45
CA GLU A 59 -4.81 -10.37 11.88
C GLU A 59 -5.62 -9.16 12.36
N ASN A 60 -5.59 -8.04 11.63
CA ASN A 60 -6.32 -6.82 11.99
C ASN A 60 -7.75 -6.78 11.46
N ASN A 61 -8.24 -7.78 10.70
CA ASN A 61 -9.66 -7.93 10.34
C ASN A 61 -10.35 -6.63 9.85
N PHE A 62 -9.64 -5.81 9.05
CA PHE A 62 -10.10 -4.48 8.59
C PHE A 62 -10.33 -3.41 9.68
N MET A 63 -9.72 -3.56 10.87
CA MET A 63 -9.85 -2.57 11.93
C MET A 63 -9.14 -1.26 11.59
N ARG A 64 -9.74 -0.15 12.05
CA ARG A 64 -9.18 1.19 11.88
C ARG A 64 -7.93 1.33 12.76
N LEU A 65 -6.92 2.07 12.30
CA LEU A 65 -5.65 2.25 13.02
C LEU A 65 -5.84 2.64 14.50
N GLU A 66 -6.78 3.54 14.79
CA GLU A 66 -7.09 3.96 16.17
C GLU A 66 -7.49 2.79 17.08
N GLN A 67 -8.24 1.84 16.54
CA GLN A 67 -8.70 0.66 17.25
C GLN A 67 -7.54 -0.31 17.53
N TRP A 68 -6.58 -0.40 16.62
CA TRP A 68 -5.36 -1.19 16.82
C TRP A 68 -4.44 -0.57 17.88
N LEU A 69 -4.27 0.76 17.86
CA LEU A 69 -3.48 1.51 18.83
C LEU A 69 -4.02 1.37 20.26
N GLN A 70 -5.35 1.35 20.42
CA GLN A 70 -6.01 1.11 21.71
C GLN A 70 -5.74 -0.31 22.25
N LEU A 71 -5.64 -1.31 21.37
CA LEU A 71 -5.44 -2.71 21.77
C LEU A 71 -3.99 -3.04 22.13
N GLN A 72 -3.00 -2.38 21.53
CA GLN A 72 -1.57 -2.64 21.75
C GLN A 72 -0.98 -1.87 22.95
N GLY A 73 -1.82 -1.22 23.77
CA GLY A 73 -1.33 -0.42 24.89
C GLY A 73 -0.51 0.78 24.43
N GLY A 74 -0.80 1.31 23.24
CA GLY A 74 -0.23 2.54 22.70
C GLY A 74 -0.60 3.70 23.62
N ALA A 75 0.19 3.87 24.66
CA ALA A 75 0.24 5.08 25.44
C ALA A 75 0.38 6.24 24.44
N ARG A 76 -0.71 6.99 24.29
CA ARG A 76 -0.54 8.44 24.18
C ARG A 76 0.17 8.83 25.47
N ALA A 77 1.50 8.86 25.44
CA ALA A 77 2.25 9.66 26.38
C ALA A 77 1.72 11.11 26.26
N PRO A 78 1.55 11.81 27.40
CA PRO A 78 0.79 13.06 27.51
C PRO A 78 1.23 14.16 26.55
#